data_AF-A0A369YJ20-F1
#
_entry.id   AF-A0A369YJ20-F1
#
_cell.length_a   1.000
_cell.length_b   1.000
_cell.length_c   1.000
_cell.angle_alpha   90.00
_cell.angle_beta   90.00
_cell.angle_gamma   90.00
#
_symmetry.space_group_name_H-M   'P 1'
#
loop_
_entity.id
_entity.type
_entity.pdbx_description
1 polymer ?
#
loop_
_entity_poly.entity_id
_entity_poly.type
_entity_poly.pdbx_seq_one_letter_code
_entity_poly.pdbx_strand_id
1 'polypeptide(L)'
;MDTPISLEKGLNLTDFRQKQWARQRLQQLIKMTTVLLISLLGSLFFYQQYQLALSEYQQRHIQLNEQKQQLAKVNQLIENLKNQTEMITTPLSQQYIEHALSLIWQIPSQNGGLENVQIYIEEGEKMKLIGKYQSQAELNTLQDYLHAQGKQFTLDYLHANESNVEFSLTISEHIKEE
;
A
#
# COMPACT_ATOMS: atom_id res chain seq x y z
N MET A 1 93.60 69.00 29.58
CA MET A 1 92.49 68.87 30.52
C MET A 1 91.25 68.44 29.75
N ASP A 2 91.20 67.14 29.54
CA ASP A 2 90.05 66.23 29.55
C ASP A 2 88.65 66.86 29.41
N THR A 3 88.16 66.88 28.18
CA THR A 3 86.71 66.75 27.94
C THR A 3 86.35 65.27 28.11
N PRO A 4 85.48 64.90 29.05
CA PRO A 4 85.04 63.52 29.16
C PRO A 4 84.22 63.17 27.92
N ILE A 5 84.73 62.21 27.16
CA ILE A 5 84.01 61.58 26.06
C ILE A 5 82.87 60.79 26.72
N SER A 6 81.64 61.28 26.55
CA SER A 6 80.43 60.49 26.83
C SER A 6 80.50 59.23 25.99
N LEU A 7 80.64 58.09 26.66
CA LEU A 7 80.43 56.76 26.10
C LEU A 7 79.02 56.71 25.51
N GLU A 8 78.92 56.91 24.20
CA GLU A 8 77.71 56.63 23.44
C GLU A 8 77.31 55.18 23.72
N LYS A 9 76.14 55.02 24.33
CA LYS A 9 75.43 53.74 24.38
C LYS A 9 75.28 53.25 22.94
N GLY A 10 76.10 52.30 22.53
CA GLY A 10 75.94 51.60 21.27
C GLY A 10 74.51 51.08 21.18
N LEU A 11 73.71 51.66 20.28
CA LEU A 11 72.39 51.14 19.94
C LEU A 11 72.60 49.72 19.41
N ASN A 12 72.08 48.73 20.12
CA ASN A 12 72.07 47.34 19.66
C ASN A 12 71.06 47.22 18.50
N LEU A 13 71.53 47.54 17.29
CA LEU A 13 70.74 47.58 16.06
C LEU A 13 70.38 46.19 15.53
N THR A 14 71.10 45.15 15.97
CA THR A 14 70.99 43.79 15.43
C THR A 14 69.87 43.01 16.12
N ASP A 15 69.83 43.02 17.46
CA ASP A 15 68.82 42.27 18.23
C ASP A 15 67.41 42.85 18.05
N PHE A 16 67.28 44.17 17.97
CA PHE A 16 65.98 44.82 17.79
C PHE A 16 65.37 44.47 16.43
N ARG A 17 66.17 44.58 15.35
CA ARG A 17 65.72 44.26 14.00
C ARG A 17 65.45 42.77 13.81
N GLN A 18 66.25 41.89 14.41
CA GLN A 18 66.01 40.45 14.38
C GLN A 18 64.70 40.07 15.09
N LYS A 19 64.44 40.62 16.28
CA LYS A 19 63.18 40.39 17.00
C LYS A 19 61.98 40.94 16.24
N GLN A 20 62.11 42.10 15.60
CA GLN A 20 61.05 42.68 14.77
C GLN A 20 60.75 41.83 13.53
N TRP A 21 61.79 41.37 12.82
CA TRP A 21 61.64 40.48 11.67
C TRP A 21 61.00 39.13 12.06
N ALA A 22 61.45 38.54 13.17
CA ALA A 22 60.88 37.29 13.69
C ALA A 22 59.39 37.46 14.06
N ARG A 23 59.02 38.58 14.70
CA ARG A 23 57.62 38.89 15.01
C ARG A 23 56.77 39.06 13.75
N GLN A 24 57.27 39.76 12.73
CA GLN A 24 56.56 39.93 11.46
C GLN A 24 56.37 38.60 10.72
N ARG A 25 57.42 37.75 10.68
CA ARG A 25 57.33 36.40 10.09
C ARG A 25 56.35 35.51 10.85
N LEU A 26 56.37 35.55 12.18
CA LEU A 26 55.43 34.79 13.01
C LEU A 26 53.98 35.24 12.77
N GLN A 27 53.73 36.55 12.68
CA GLN A 27 52.39 37.08 12.35
C GLN A 27 51.92 36.64 10.96
N GLN A 28 52.81 36.62 9.96
CA GLN A 28 52.48 36.12 8.61
C GLN A 28 52.16 34.62 8.63
N LEU A 29 52.94 33.82 9.37
CA LEU A 29 52.68 32.39 9.53
C LEU A 29 51.32 32.16 10.20
N ILE A 30 51.01 32.87 11.28
CA ILE A 30 49.71 32.76 11.96
C ILE A 30 48.57 33.09 10.98
N LYS A 31 48.69 34.17 10.19
CA LYS A 31 47.67 34.53 9.19
C LYS A 31 47.50 33.46 8.11
N MET A 32 48.57 32.86 7.61
CA MET A 32 48.47 31.77 6.62
C MET A 32 47.82 30.53 7.22
N THR A 33 48.20 30.17 8.45
CA THR A 33 47.62 29.03 9.16
C THR A 33 46.14 29.24 9.44
N THR A 34 45.71 30.45 9.82
CA THR A 34 44.28 30.72 10.05
C THR A 34 43.48 30.64 8.75
N VAL A 35 43.99 31.17 7.63
CA VAL A 35 43.30 31.05 6.33
C VAL A 35 43.20 29.59 5.88
N LEU A 36 44.26 28.80 6.08
CA LEU A 36 44.24 27.36 5.79
C LEU A 36 43.22 26.62 6.64
N LEU A 37 43.17 26.89 7.95
CA LEU A 37 42.21 26.27 8.86
C LEU A 37 40.78 26.63 8.49
N ILE A 38 40.49 27.90 8.18
CA ILE A 38 39.16 28.33 7.76
C ILE A 38 38.77 27.65 6.45
N SER A 39 39.69 27.54 5.49
CA SER A 39 39.44 26.88 4.22
C SER A 39 39.15 25.38 4.39
N LEU A 40 39.92 24.71 5.25
CA LEU A 40 39.73 23.29 5.57
C LEU A 40 38.37 23.06 6.24
N LEU A 41 38.05 23.86 7.27
CA LEU A 41 36.77 23.77 7.97
C LEU A 41 35.59 24.06 7.03
N GLY A 42 35.72 25.04 6.14
CA GLY A 42 34.74 25.33 5.10
C GLY A 42 34.51 24.12 4.20
N SER A 43 35.58 23.51 3.68
CA SER A 43 35.45 22.33 2.82
C SER A 43 34.79 21.14 3.52
N LEU A 44 35.11 20.90 4.80
CA LEU A 44 34.51 19.83 5.59
C LEU A 44 33.01 20.08 5.81
N PHE A 45 32.63 21.34 6.12
CA PHE A 45 31.23 21.72 6.28
C PHE A 45 30.44 21.55 4.99
N PHE A 46 30.96 22.01 3.85
CA PHE A 46 30.31 21.81 2.54
C PHE A 46 30.18 20.33 2.18
N TYR A 47 31.20 19.52 2.46
CA TYR A 47 31.15 18.07 2.22
C TYR A 47 30.08 17.38 3.07
N GLN A 48 29.95 17.75 4.34
CA GLN A 48 28.92 17.21 5.22
C GLN A 48 27.51 17.56 4.73
N GLN A 49 27.28 18.82 4.36
CA GLN A 49 25.99 19.26 3.82
C GLN A 49 25.63 18.55 2.50
N TYR A 50 26.62 18.33 1.64
CA TYR A 50 26.42 17.58 0.39
C TYR A 50 25.99 16.13 0.65
N GLN A 51 26.64 15.45 1.60
CA GLN A 51 26.28 14.07 1.95
C GLN A 51 24.86 13.95 2.53
N LEU A 52 24.44 14.92 3.35
CA LEU A 52 23.08 14.98 3.87
C LEU A 52 22.04 15.20 2.76
N ALA A 53 22.29 16.14 1.84
CA ALA A 53 21.40 16.37 0.71
C ALA A 53 21.29 15.14 -0.20
N LEU A 54 22.39 14.41 -0.40
CA LEU A 54 22.42 13.20 -1.22
C LEU A 54 21.59 12.07 -0.59
N SER A 55 21.68 11.88 0.72
CA SER A 55 20.91 10.84 1.42
C SER A 55 19.41 11.15 1.42
N GLU A 56 19.02 12.41 1.64
CA GLU A 56 17.62 12.84 1.53
C GLU A 56 17.06 12.63 0.11
N TYR A 57 17.89 12.90 -0.91
CA TYR A 57 17.52 12.68 -2.30
C TYR A 57 17.30 11.20 -2.59
N GLN A 58 18.21 10.33 -2.13
CA GLN A 58 18.08 8.88 -2.29
C GLN A 58 16.82 8.35 -1.59
N GLN A 59 16.56 8.78 -0.36
CA GLN A 59 15.36 8.37 0.38
C GLN A 59 14.07 8.79 -0.35
N ARG A 60 13.99 10.02 -0.86
CA ARG A 60 12.85 10.47 -1.65
C ARG A 60 12.66 9.67 -2.94
N HIS A 61 13.74 9.29 -3.61
CA HIS A 61 13.67 8.46 -4.81
C HIS A 61 13.17 7.05 -4.52
N ILE A 62 13.59 6.44 -3.41
CA ILE A 62 13.09 5.13 -2.98
C ILE A 62 11.59 5.21 -2.72
N GLN A 63 11.12 6.20 -1.95
CA GLN A 63 9.69 6.40 -1.68
C GLN A 63 8.88 6.60 -2.96
N LEU A 64 9.40 7.36 -3.92
CA LEU A 64 8.74 7.60 -5.20
C LEU A 64 8.62 6.31 -6.02
N ASN A 65 9.65 5.47 -6.03
CA ASN A 65 9.60 4.16 -6.68
C ASN A 65 8.61 3.21 -6.00
N GLU A 66 8.55 3.20 -4.67
CA GLU A 66 7.56 2.41 -3.94
C GLU A 66 6.14 2.84 -4.28
N GLN A 67 5.86 4.15 -4.32
CA GLN A 67 4.56 4.68 -4.74
C GLN A 67 4.22 4.31 -6.19
N LYS A 68 5.19 4.39 -7.11
CA LYS A 68 4.99 3.95 -8.51
C LYS A 68 4.66 2.46 -8.60
N GLN A 69 5.31 1.61 -7.81
CA GLN A 69 5.01 0.19 -7.77
C GLN A 69 3.61 -0.08 -7.19
N GLN A 70 3.19 0.65 -6.17
CA GLN A 70 1.83 0.55 -5.63
C GLN A 70 0.79 0.95 -6.68
N LEU A 71 1.02 2.05 -7.41
CA LEU A 71 0.13 2.46 -8.52
C LEU A 71 0.06 1.41 -9.63
N ALA A 72 1.19 0.80 -10.00
CA ALA A 72 1.20 -0.26 -11.00
C ALA A 72 0.35 -1.48 -10.55
N LYS A 73 0.44 -1.87 -9.28
CA LYS A 73 -0.39 -2.95 -8.71
C LYS A 73 -1.88 -2.62 -8.74
N VAL A 74 -2.24 -1.39 -8.37
CA VAL A 74 -3.63 -0.93 -8.42
C VAL A 74 -4.15 -0.92 -9.86
N ASN A 75 -3.37 -0.44 -10.81
CA ASN A 75 -3.75 -0.45 -12.22
C ASN A 75 -3.96 -1.88 -12.76
N GLN A 76 -3.08 -2.82 -12.42
CA GLN A 76 -3.27 -4.23 -12.78
C GLN A 76 -4.53 -4.82 -12.16
N LEU A 77 -4.85 -4.46 -10.92
CA LEU A 77 -6.08 -4.91 -10.27
C LEU A 77 -7.33 -4.34 -10.97
N ILE A 78 -7.29 -3.07 -11.37
CA ILE A 78 -8.35 -2.43 -12.14
C ILE A 78 -8.52 -3.12 -13.51
N GLU A 79 -7.42 -3.37 -14.23
CA GLU A 79 -7.47 -4.06 -15.53
C GLU A 79 -8.03 -5.47 -15.40
N ASN A 80 -7.64 -6.22 -14.37
CA ASN A 80 -8.19 -7.55 -14.10
C ASN A 80 -9.69 -7.51 -13.81
N LEU A 81 -10.14 -6.58 -12.98
CA LEU A 81 -11.57 -6.41 -12.69
C LEU A 81 -12.36 -5.98 -13.93
N LYS A 82 -11.79 -5.07 -14.73
CA LYS A 82 -12.40 -4.62 -15.99
C LYS A 82 -12.57 -5.79 -16.96
N ASN A 83 -11.53 -6.61 -17.15
CA ASN A 83 -11.59 -7.78 -18.01
C ASN A 83 -12.58 -8.84 -17.51
N GLN A 84 -12.75 -8.99 -16.18
CA GLN A 84 -13.79 -9.84 -15.60
C GLN A 84 -15.20 -9.30 -15.87
N THR A 85 -15.36 -7.97 -15.87
CA THR A 85 -16.66 -7.34 -16.09
C THR A 85 -17.07 -7.37 -17.57
N GLU A 86 -16.10 -7.24 -18.49
CA GLU A 86 -16.35 -7.35 -19.95
C GLU A 86 -16.75 -8.78 -20.39
N MET A 87 -16.59 -9.81 -19.54
CA MET A 87 -17.08 -11.17 -19.82
C MET A 87 -18.59 -11.37 -19.57
N ILE A 88 -19.25 -10.47 -18.84
CA ILE A 88 -20.71 -10.56 -18.60
C ILE A 88 -21.43 -9.66 -19.59
N THR A 89 -21.50 -10.09 -20.85
CA THR A 89 -22.21 -9.38 -21.94
C THR A 89 -23.60 -9.96 -22.20
N THR A 90 -23.88 -11.17 -21.74
CA THR A 90 -25.21 -11.77 -21.85
C THR A 90 -26.08 -11.27 -20.71
N PRO A 91 -27.18 -10.55 -20.99
CA PRO A 91 -28.18 -10.27 -19.97
C PRO A 91 -28.86 -11.59 -19.55
N LEU A 92 -29.32 -11.64 -18.30
CA LEU A 92 -30.21 -12.70 -17.84
C LEU A 92 -31.46 -12.74 -18.73
N SER A 93 -31.89 -13.94 -19.11
CA SER A 93 -33.10 -14.11 -19.89
C SER A 93 -34.32 -13.74 -19.04
N GLN A 94 -35.28 -13.07 -19.66
CA GLN A 94 -36.53 -12.71 -18.98
C GLN A 94 -37.27 -13.96 -18.48
N GLN A 95 -37.25 -15.04 -19.28
CA GLN A 95 -37.85 -16.32 -18.91
C GLN A 95 -37.22 -16.89 -17.63
N TYR A 96 -35.90 -16.83 -17.50
CA TYR A 96 -35.23 -17.27 -16.29
C TYR A 96 -35.59 -16.44 -15.07
N ILE A 97 -35.69 -15.12 -15.21
CA ILE A 97 -36.11 -14.24 -14.11
C ILE A 97 -37.54 -14.59 -13.67
N GLU A 98 -38.46 -14.78 -14.61
CA GLU A 98 -39.85 -15.16 -14.32
C GLU A 98 -39.95 -16.54 -13.65
N HIS A 99 -39.22 -17.53 -14.17
CA HIS A 99 -39.12 -18.86 -13.57
C HIS A 99 -38.50 -18.79 -12.16
N ALA A 100 -37.44 -18.02 -11.99
CA ALA A 100 -36.77 -17.83 -10.72
C ALA A 100 -37.71 -17.22 -9.67
N LEU A 101 -38.42 -16.16 -10.03
CA LEU A 101 -39.42 -15.55 -9.16
C LEU A 101 -40.52 -16.55 -8.80
N SER A 102 -41.04 -17.31 -9.77
CA SER A 102 -42.09 -18.31 -9.52
C SER A 102 -41.66 -19.38 -8.52
N LEU A 103 -40.41 -19.86 -8.61
CA LEU A 103 -39.84 -20.82 -7.67
C LEU A 103 -39.74 -20.23 -6.26
N ILE A 104 -39.22 -19.00 -6.14
CA ILE A 104 -39.03 -18.32 -4.84
C ILE A 104 -40.36 -18.12 -4.13
N TRP A 105 -41.41 -17.68 -4.84
CA TRP A 105 -42.73 -17.44 -4.28
C TRP A 105 -43.43 -18.69 -3.74
N GLN A 106 -43.02 -19.87 -4.20
CA GLN A 106 -43.63 -21.15 -3.84
C GLN A 106 -42.79 -21.94 -2.82
N ILE A 107 -41.67 -21.39 -2.34
CA ILE A 107 -40.83 -22.07 -1.37
C ILE A 107 -41.59 -22.26 -0.05
N PRO A 108 -41.67 -23.50 0.47
CA PRO A 108 -42.30 -23.73 1.75
C PRO A 108 -41.46 -23.11 2.87
N SER A 109 -42.02 -22.13 3.58
CA SER A 109 -41.43 -21.56 4.79
C SER A 109 -42.39 -21.70 5.96
N GLN A 110 -42.03 -22.51 6.96
CA GLN A 110 -42.80 -22.65 8.19
C GLN A 110 -42.20 -21.85 9.34
N ASN A 111 -40.89 -22.00 9.63
CA ASN A 111 -40.21 -21.30 10.73
C ASN A 111 -38.77 -20.91 10.36
N GLY A 112 -38.64 -19.76 9.69
CA GLY A 112 -37.41 -19.32 9.04
C GLY A 112 -37.65 -19.11 7.55
N GLY A 113 -36.62 -18.79 6.78
CA GLY A 113 -36.79 -18.55 5.35
C GLY A 113 -35.53 -18.09 4.64
N LEU A 114 -35.73 -17.68 3.40
CA LEU A 114 -34.70 -17.09 2.57
C LEU A 114 -34.40 -15.67 3.04
N GLU A 115 -33.12 -15.40 3.28
CA GLU A 115 -32.64 -14.06 3.58
C GLU A 115 -32.19 -13.35 2.30
N ASN A 116 -31.63 -14.11 1.36
CA ASN A 116 -31.13 -13.57 0.10
C ASN A 116 -31.27 -14.58 -1.03
N VAL A 117 -31.63 -14.09 -2.21
CA VAL A 117 -31.62 -14.84 -3.45
C VAL A 117 -30.81 -14.08 -4.48
N GLN A 118 -29.76 -14.72 -5.00
CA GLN A 118 -28.87 -14.16 -5.99
C GLN A 118 -29.07 -14.88 -7.31
N ILE A 119 -29.32 -14.13 -8.38
CA ILE A 119 -29.40 -14.65 -9.74
C ILE A 119 -28.21 -14.10 -10.51
N TYR A 120 -27.46 -15.00 -11.16
CA TYR A 120 -26.22 -14.63 -11.84
C TYR A 120 -25.91 -15.59 -12.99
N ILE A 121 -24.95 -15.20 -13.83
CA ILE A 121 -24.47 -15.99 -14.97
C ILE A 121 -23.04 -16.43 -14.67
N GLU A 122 -22.84 -17.73 -14.52
CA GLU A 122 -21.53 -18.35 -14.36
C GLU A 122 -21.58 -19.73 -15.02
N GLU A 123 -21.10 -19.82 -16.26
CA GLU A 123 -21.24 -21.03 -17.10
C GLU A 123 -22.71 -21.47 -17.32
N GLY A 124 -23.63 -20.51 -17.30
CA GLY A 124 -25.08 -20.72 -17.37
C GLY A 124 -25.83 -19.85 -16.36
N GLU A 125 -27.15 -19.78 -16.47
CA GLU A 125 -28.00 -19.06 -15.52
C GLU A 125 -28.14 -19.88 -14.22
N LYS A 126 -27.70 -19.28 -13.12
CA LYS A 126 -27.65 -19.90 -11.80
C LYS A 126 -28.39 -19.06 -10.77
N MET A 127 -28.96 -19.74 -9.78
CA MET A 127 -29.65 -19.13 -8.66
C MET A 127 -29.07 -19.65 -7.36
N LYS A 128 -28.67 -18.74 -6.48
CA LYS A 128 -28.19 -19.08 -5.15
C LYS A 128 -29.17 -18.61 -4.09
N LEU A 129 -29.64 -19.57 -3.31
CA LEU A 129 -30.57 -19.40 -2.19
C LEU A 129 -29.77 -19.39 -0.88
N ILE A 130 -29.90 -18.33 -0.10
CA ILE A 130 -29.24 -18.18 1.19
C ILE A 130 -30.33 -17.91 2.24
N GLY A 131 -30.29 -18.64 3.34
CA GLY A 131 -31.30 -18.49 4.37
C GLY A 131 -30.97 -19.17 5.67
N LYS A 132 -31.92 -19.07 6.59
CA LYS A 132 -31.85 -19.69 7.92
C LYS A 132 -33.19 -20.32 8.26
N TYR A 133 -33.16 -21.58 8.65
CA TYR A 133 -34.31 -22.30 9.21
C TYR A 133 -34.11 -22.59 10.68
N GLN A 134 -35.18 -22.78 11.45
CA GLN A 134 -35.06 -23.18 12.86
C GLN A 134 -34.60 -24.64 13.02
N SER A 135 -34.81 -25.48 12.00
CA SER A 135 -34.47 -26.89 12.06
C SER A 135 -33.92 -27.44 10.73
N GLN A 136 -33.11 -28.49 10.81
CA GLN A 136 -32.62 -29.22 9.63
C GLN A 136 -33.76 -29.88 8.84
N ALA A 137 -34.87 -30.24 9.51
CA ALA A 137 -36.02 -30.85 8.86
C ALA A 137 -36.69 -29.89 7.85
N GLU A 138 -36.69 -28.59 8.15
CA GLU A 138 -37.21 -27.56 7.22
C GLU A 138 -36.29 -27.40 6.01
N LEU A 139 -34.97 -27.44 6.21
CA LEU A 139 -34.03 -27.45 5.10
C LEU A 139 -34.22 -28.69 4.21
N ASN A 140 -34.49 -29.85 4.78
CA ASN A 140 -34.81 -31.05 4.02
C ASN A 140 -36.11 -30.89 3.22
N THR A 141 -37.12 -30.22 3.79
CA THR A 141 -38.38 -29.92 3.09
C THR A 141 -38.15 -29.00 1.88
N LEU A 142 -37.26 -28.02 2.00
CA LEU A 142 -36.83 -27.18 0.87
C LEU A 142 -36.14 -28.02 -0.21
N GLN A 143 -35.23 -28.92 0.18
CA GLN A 143 -34.52 -29.80 -0.76
C GLN A 143 -35.48 -30.74 -1.49
N ASP A 144 -36.44 -31.33 -0.78
CA ASP A 144 -37.48 -32.19 -1.36
C ASP A 144 -38.37 -31.42 -2.33
N TYR A 145 -38.74 -30.18 -1.99
CA TYR A 145 -39.48 -29.29 -2.89
C TYR A 145 -38.70 -29.00 -4.17
N LEU A 146 -37.41 -28.64 -4.07
CA LEU A 146 -36.58 -28.38 -5.24
C LEU A 146 -36.40 -29.63 -6.12
N HIS A 147 -36.24 -30.80 -5.51
CA HIS A 147 -36.23 -32.08 -6.22
C HIS A 147 -37.56 -32.38 -6.92
N ALA A 148 -38.70 -32.12 -6.28
CA ALA A 148 -40.02 -32.30 -6.87
C ALA A 148 -40.25 -31.37 -8.07
N GLN A 149 -39.66 -30.18 -8.07
CA GLN A 149 -39.62 -29.25 -9.21
C GLN A 149 -38.59 -29.64 -10.29
N GLY A 150 -37.95 -30.81 -10.15
CA GLY A 150 -36.96 -31.31 -11.10
C GLY A 150 -35.65 -30.51 -11.12
N LYS A 151 -35.37 -29.72 -10.08
CA LYS A 151 -34.18 -28.86 -10.02
C LYS A 151 -32.98 -29.64 -9.50
N GLN A 152 -31.83 -29.41 -10.13
CA GLN A 152 -30.54 -29.86 -9.64
C GLN A 152 -29.91 -28.75 -8.80
N PHE A 153 -29.45 -29.10 -7.60
CA PHE A 153 -28.84 -28.15 -6.70
C PHE A 153 -27.65 -28.75 -5.97
N THR A 154 -26.78 -27.86 -5.50
CA THR A 154 -25.62 -28.18 -4.67
C THR A 154 -25.70 -27.35 -3.39
N LEU A 155 -25.44 -27.98 -2.24
CA LEU A 155 -25.37 -27.30 -0.95
C LEU A 155 -23.95 -26.78 -0.74
N ASP A 156 -23.75 -25.47 -0.90
CA ASP A 156 -22.44 -24.84 -0.81
C ASP A 156 -21.99 -24.62 0.64
N TYR A 157 -22.97 -24.38 1.51
CA TYR A 157 -22.73 -24.09 2.92
C TYR A 157 -23.86 -24.64 3.78
N LEU A 158 -23.50 -25.25 4.89
CA LEU A 158 -24.42 -25.68 5.93
C LEU A 158 -23.76 -25.48 7.29
N HIS A 159 -24.40 -24.71 8.16
CA HIS A 159 -23.98 -24.54 9.54
C HIS A 159 -25.18 -24.64 10.46
N ALA A 160 -25.19 -25.66 11.31
CA ALA A 160 -26.22 -25.87 12.31
C ALA A 160 -25.70 -25.44 13.69
N ASN A 161 -26.45 -24.58 14.37
CA ASN A 161 -26.28 -24.27 15.78
C ASN A 161 -27.52 -24.73 16.58
N GLU A 162 -27.54 -24.47 17.89
CA GLU A 162 -28.63 -24.94 18.77
C GLU A 162 -30.00 -24.29 18.48
N SER A 163 -30.03 -23.19 17.73
CA SER A 163 -31.24 -22.38 17.49
C SER A 163 -31.67 -22.31 16.02
N ASN A 164 -30.75 -22.49 15.08
CA ASN A 164 -31.01 -22.41 13.65
C ASN A 164 -29.97 -23.15 12.80
N VAL A 165 -30.35 -23.37 11.56
CA VAL A 165 -29.57 -23.95 10.48
C VAL A 165 -29.41 -22.90 9.40
N GLU A 166 -28.20 -22.40 9.23
CA GLU A 166 -27.82 -21.48 8.18
C GLU A 166 -27.37 -22.28 6.95
N PHE A 167 -27.84 -21.89 5.77
CA PHE A 167 -27.53 -22.61 4.54
C PHE A 167 -27.29 -21.69 3.36
N SER A 168 -26.53 -22.22 2.39
CA SER A 168 -26.40 -21.68 1.05
C SER A 168 -26.52 -22.82 0.05
N LEU A 169 -27.39 -22.66 -0.93
CA LEU A 169 -27.68 -23.67 -1.94
C LEU A 169 -27.70 -23.03 -3.32
N THR A 170 -26.97 -23.62 -4.26
CA THR A 170 -26.91 -23.17 -5.66
C THR A 170 -27.70 -24.12 -6.55
N ILE A 171 -28.66 -23.57 -7.28
CA ILE A 171 -29.48 -24.24 -8.29
C ILE A 171 -28.85 -23.94 -9.65
N SER A 172 -28.51 -25.00 -10.39
CA SER A 172 -28.02 -24.90 -11.76
C SER A 172 -29.15 -25.32 -12.70
N GLU A 173 -29.59 -24.42 -13.58
CA GLU A 173 -30.54 -24.80 -14.62
C GLU A 173 -29.81 -25.24 -15.87
N HIS A 174 -29.99 -26.51 -16.25
CA HIS A 174 -29.79 -26.92 -17.63
C HIS A 174 -31.10 -26.63 -18.35
N ILE A 175 -31.23 -25.44 -18.95
CA ILE A 175 -32.34 -25.19 -19.87
C ILE A 175 -32.10 -26.12 -21.06
N LYS A 176 -32.92 -27.16 -21.19
CA LYS A 176 -33.02 -27.91 -22.45
C LYS A 176 -33.69 -26.97 -23.44
N GLU A 177 -32.96 -26.59 -24.48
CA GLU A 177 -33.57 -26.03 -25.68
C GLU A 177 -34.53 -27.11 -26.25
N GLU A 178 -35.83 -26.82 -26.25
CA GLU A 178 -36.83 -27.55 -27.06
C GLU A 178 -36.90 -27.00 -28.48
#